data_AF-A0A5B0QGC7-F1
#
_entry.id   AF-A0A5B0QGC7-F1
#
_cell.length_a   1.000
_cell.length_b   1.000
_cell.length_c   1.000
_cell.angle_alpha   90.00
_cell.angle_beta   90.00
_cell.angle_gamma   90.00
#
_symmetry.space_group_name_H-M   'P 1'
#
loop_
_entity.id
_entity.type
_entity.pdbx_description
1 polymer ?
#
loop_
_entity_poly.entity_id
_entity_poly.type
_entity_poly.pdbx_seq_one_letter_code
_entity_poly.pdbx_strand_id
1 'polypeptide(L)'
;MQLSNVLPIFLVFFLQGASIYAQAFGCKDNYQVPNWPHSGCVKTSGMKQELADVIPAHWNNKASSYECGSDANGYLTVACCAHEDDMPKQLPSDTFINNCRKLDGTQFTWPLPVV
;
A
#
# COMPACT_ATOMS: atom_id res chain seq x y z
N MET A 1 39.64 22.70 -21.97
CA MET A 1 39.09 21.35 -21.73
C MET A 1 38.34 21.38 -20.40
N GLN A 2 37.22 20.66 -20.32
CA GLN A 2 36.47 20.25 -19.12
C GLN A 2 35.54 21.29 -18.47
N LEU A 3 34.35 21.43 -19.06
CA LEU A 3 33.16 21.98 -18.40
C LEU A 3 31.95 21.02 -18.59
N SER A 4 32.22 19.71 -18.63
CA SER A 4 31.22 18.70 -19.05
C SER A 4 30.95 17.60 -18.02
N ASN A 5 31.43 17.70 -16.78
CA ASN A 5 31.34 16.59 -15.83
C ASN A 5 30.31 16.76 -14.68
N VAL A 6 29.46 17.79 -14.69
CA VAL A 6 28.50 18.03 -13.60
C VAL A 6 27.06 17.60 -13.94
N LEU A 7 26.78 17.27 -15.21
CA LEU A 7 25.43 16.91 -15.65
C LEU A 7 24.91 15.48 -15.37
N PRO A 8 25.68 14.45 -14.96
CA PRO A 8 25.06 13.14 -14.74
C PRO A 8 24.42 12.99 -13.35
N ILE A 9 24.77 13.83 -12.37
CA ILE A 9 24.33 13.64 -10.98
C ILE A 9 22.85 14.00 -10.81
N PHE A 10 22.35 15.04 -11.49
CA PHE A 10 20.94 15.45 -11.39
C PHE A 10 19.97 14.42 -11.98
N LEU A 11 20.36 13.67 -13.01
CA LEU A 11 19.54 12.62 -13.61
C LEU A 11 19.36 11.41 -12.67
N VAL A 12 20.38 11.10 -11.88
CA VAL A 12 20.31 10.03 -10.87
C VAL A 12 19.32 10.40 -9.76
N PHE A 13 19.24 11.68 -9.35
CA PHE A 13 18.25 12.12 -8.35
C PHE A 13 16.81 12.07 -8.86
N PHE A 14 16.54 12.29 -10.16
CA PHE A 14 15.19 12.14 -10.71
C PHE A 14 14.73 10.68 -10.80
N LEU A 15 15.64 9.75 -11.11
CA LEU A 15 15.35 8.31 -11.10
C LEU A 15 15.20 7.78 -9.66
N GLN A 16 15.99 8.29 -8.71
CA GLN A 16 15.82 7.98 -7.31
C GLN A 16 14.55 8.60 -6.72
N GLY A 17 14.11 9.76 -7.22
CA GLY A 17 12.82 10.38 -6.91
C GLY A 17 11.62 9.48 -7.17
N ALA A 18 11.69 8.66 -8.23
CA ALA A 18 10.68 7.64 -8.51
C ALA A 18 10.76 6.42 -7.56
N SER A 19 11.96 6.10 -7.03
CA SER A 19 12.15 5.00 -6.07
C SER A 19 11.78 5.34 -4.63
N ILE A 20 11.68 6.62 -4.26
CA ILE A 20 11.22 7.04 -2.92
C ILE A 20 9.69 6.97 -2.76
N TYR A 21 8.93 6.75 -3.84
CA TYR A 21 7.52 6.37 -3.79
C TYR A 21 7.29 4.94 -3.26
N ALA A 22 8.36 4.23 -2.90
CA ALA A 22 8.32 3.03 -2.08
C ALA A 22 7.96 3.32 -0.61
N GLN A 23 7.84 4.59 -0.19
CA GLN A 23 7.35 4.95 1.14
C GLN A 23 5.83 4.76 1.17
N ALA A 24 5.41 3.67 1.80
CA ALA A 24 4.01 3.30 2.00
C ALA A 24 3.16 3.06 0.73
N PHE A 25 3.70 2.39 -0.29
CA PHE A 25 2.91 1.80 -1.39
C PHE A 25 1.97 2.80 -2.10
N GLY A 26 2.36 4.07 -2.20
CA GLY A 26 1.52 5.12 -2.80
C GLY A 26 0.40 5.66 -1.90
N CYS A 27 0.39 5.35 -0.60
CA CYS A 27 -0.51 5.95 0.38
C CYS A 27 0.09 7.22 1.00
N LYS A 28 1.38 7.19 1.36
CA LYS A 28 2.08 8.37 1.87
C LYS A 28 2.24 9.40 0.75
N ASP A 29 1.96 10.66 1.08
CA ASP A 29 2.02 11.82 0.16
C ASP A 29 1.04 11.74 -1.04
N ASN A 30 0.08 10.80 -1.02
CA ASN A 30 -0.97 10.72 -2.03
C ASN A 30 -2.15 11.62 -1.66
N TYR A 31 -2.41 12.61 -2.54
CA TYR A 31 -3.46 13.61 -2.37
C TYR A 31 -4.89 13.02 -2.36
N GLN A 32 -5.09 11.80 -2.85
CA GLN A 32 -6.38 11.11 -2.83
C GLN A 32 -6.68 10.47 -1.47
N VAL A 33 -5.65 10.20 -0.66
CA VAL A 33 -5.74 9.56 0.66
C VAL A 33 -4.91 10.30 1.73
N PRO A 34 -5.07 11.63 1.88
CA PRO A 34 -4.17 12.45 2.70
C PRO A 34 -4.21 12.10 4.20
N ASN A 35 -5.29 11.49 4.67
CA ASN A 35 -5.47 11.08 6.06
C ASN A 35 -5.20 9.58 6.30
N TRP A 36 -4.74 8.85 5.26
CA TRP A 36 -4.48 7.41 5.31
C TRP A 36 -3.07 7.09 4.81
N PRO A 37 -2.01 7.55 5.48
CA PRO A 37 -0.66 7.46 4.94
C PRO A 37 -0.03 6.07 5.07
N HIS A 38 -0.65 5.14 5.80
CA HIS A 38 -0.05 3.85 6.12
C HIS A 38 -0.55 2.76 5.17
N SER A 39 0.37 2.05 4.53
CA SER A 39 0.03 1.01 3.56
C SER A 39 -0.04 -0.38 4.18
N GLY A 40 -1.11 -1.09 3.87
CA GLY A 40 -1.29 -2.50 4.15
C GLY A 40 -1.75 -3.31 2.96
N CYS A 41 -1.68 -4.62 3.12
CA CYS A 41 -2.32 -5.59 2.24
C CYS A 41 -3.51 -6.19 2.97
N VAL A 42 -4.66 -6.23 2.28
CA VAL A 42 -5.91 -6.72 2.87
C VAL A 42 -6.42 -7.99 2.21
N LYS A 43 -6.99 -8.88 3.02
CA LYS A 43 -7.83 -10.00 2.58
C LYS A 43 -9.03 -10.19 3.50
N THR A 44 -10.04 -10.89 3.00
CA THR A 44 -11.10 -11.42 3.86
C THR A 44 -10.53 -12.55 4.73
N SER A 45 -10.80 -12.52 6.03
CA SER A 45 -10.51 -13.59 6.98
C SER A 45 -11.79 -13.99 7.71
N GLY A 46 -11.95 -15.29 7.97
CA GLY A 46 -13.12 -15.84 8.66
C GLY A 46 -14.34 -15.98 7.75
N MET A 47 -14.70 -17.21 7.37
CA MET A 47 -15.90 -17.49 6.56
C MET A 47 -17.23 -17.15 7.25
N LYS A 48 -17.22 -16.76 8.54
CA LYS A 48 -18.42 -16.50 9.36
C LYS A 48 -18.37 -15.17 10.12
N GLN A 49 -17.22 -14.51 10.16
CA GLN A 49 -17.03 -13.23 10.84
C GLN A 49 -16.53 -12.27 9.79
N GLU A 50 -17.20 -11.14 9.62
CA GLU A 50 -16.84 -10.13 8.62
C GLU A 50 -15.54 -9.42 9.02
N LEU A 51 -14.40 -10.11 8.87
CA LEU A 51 -13.10 -9.61 9.28
C LEU A 51 -12.19 -9.38 8.07
N ALA A 52 -11.56 -8.21 8.06
CA ALA A 52 -10.45 -7.89 7.18
C ALA A 52 -9.16 -8.21 7.92
N ASP A 53 -8.33 -9.08 7.34
CA ASP A 53 -6.96 -9.30 7.80
C ASP A 53 -6.06 -8.34 7.03
N VAL A 54 -5.47 -7.38 7.76
CA VAL A 54 -4.60 -6.36 7.20
C VAL A 54 -3.19 -6.55 7.74
N ILE A 55 -2.22 -6.67 6.84
CA ILE A 55 -0.79 -6.72 7.21
C ILE A 55 -0.06 -5.51 6.63
N PRO A 56 1.06 -5.07 7.25
CA PRO A 56 1.98 -4.17 6.57
C PRO A 56 2.36 -4.77 5.23
N ALA A 57 2.23 -3.99 4.18
CA ALA A 57 2.50 -4.49 2.86
C ALA A 57 4.01 -4.83 2.72
N HIS A 58 4.34 -5.90 2.00
CA HIS A 58 5.70 -6.46 1.94
C HIS A 58 6.36 -6.38 0.55
N TRP A 59 7.68 -6.55 0.52
CA TRP A 59 8.48 -6.54 -0.72
C TRP A 59 8.36 -7.87 -1.46
N ASN A 60 7.93 -7.85 -2.72
CA ASN A 60 8.04 -8.99 -3.62
C ASN A 60 9.37 -8.95 -4.39
N ASN A 61 10.24 -9.91 -4.13
CA ASN A 61 11.49 -10.09 -4.87
C ASN A 61 11.28 -10.38 -6.37
N LYS A 62 10.22 -11.12 -6.72
CA LYS A 62 9.95 -11.53 -8.11
C LYS A 62 9.51 -10.35 -8.97
N ALA A 63 8.60 -9.52 -8.47
CA ALA A 63 8.21 -8.28 -9.14
C ALA A 63 9.20 -7.14 -8.91
N SER A 64 10.20 -7.34 -8.03
CA SER A 64 11.11 -6.28 -7.57
C SER A 64 10.35 -5.02 -7.16
N SER A 65 9.22 -5.24 -6.48
CA SER A 65 8.27 -4.19 -6.12
C SER A 65 7.53 -4.59 -4.85
N TYR A 66 7.09 -3.56 -4.15
CA TYR A 66 6.16 -3.63 -3.03
C TYR A 66 4.75 -3.88 -3.59
N GLU A 67 4.22 -5.11 -3.43
CA GLU A 67 2.89 -5.47 -3.94
C GLU A 67 2.17 -6.49 -3.04
N CYS A 68 0.83 -6.39 -3.02
CA CYS A 68 -0.02 -7.31 -2.26
C CYS A 68 -0.40 -8.58 -3.03
N GLY A 69 -0.28 -8.57 -4.37
CA GLY A 69 -0.71 -9.66 -5.25
C GLY A 69 0.32 -10.77 -5.44
N SER A 70 1.28 -10.89 -4.53
CA SER A 70 2.60 -11.43 -4.86
C SER A 70 2.83 -12.91 -4.49
N ASP A 71 2.02 -13.49 -3.62
CA ASP A 71 2.38 -14.75 -2.98
C ASP A 71 1.15 -15.45 -2.38
N ALA A 72 1.31 -16.75 -2.16
CA ALA A 72 0.34 -17.79 -1.79
C ALA A 72 -0.56 -17.53 -0.55
N ASN A 73 -0.62 -16.29 -0.06
CA ASN A 73 -1.25 -15.86 1.19
C ASN A 73 -2.64 -15.22 0.99
N GLY A 74 -3.08 -15.03 -0.26
CA GLY A 74 -4.46 -14.63 -0.60
C GLY A 74 -4.79 -13.15 -0.37
N TYR A 75 -3.79 -12.27 -0.34
CA TYR A 75 -4.01 -10.82 -0.23
C TYR A 75 -4.48 -10.22 -1.55
N LEU A 76 -5.51 -9.38 -1.48
CA LEU A 76 -6.30 -8.96 -2.62
C LEU A 76 -5.72 -7.69 -3.26
N THR A 77 -5.40 -6.70 -2.43
CA THR A 77 -5.02 -5.36 -2.88
C THR A 77 -4.40 -4.54 -1.76
N VAL A 78 -3.85 -3.38 -2.12
CA VAL A 78 -3.31 -2.38 -1.19
C VAL A 78 -4.47 -1.64 -0.51
N ALA A 79 -4.38 -1.49 0.80
CA ALA A 79 -5.23 -0.63 1.61
C ALA A 79 -4.38 0.48 2.24
N CYS A 80 -4.85 1.72 2.12
CA CYS A 80 -4.29 2.88 2.81
C CYS A 80 -5.07 3.09 4.11
N CYS A 81 -4.44 2.95 5.27
CA CYS A 81 -5.05 3.03 6.59
C CYS A 81 -4.62 4.30 7.36
N ALA A 82 -5.50 4.77 8.22
CA ALA A 82 -5.34 6.02 8.99
C ALA A 82 -4.33 5.87 10.12
N HIS A 83 -4.20 4.66 10.67
CA HIS A 83 -3.35 4.38 11.82
C HIS A 83 -2.45 3.18 11.55
N GLU A 84 -1.22 3.20 12.08
CA GLU A 84 -0.34 2.01 12.05
C GLU A 84 -0.96 0.86 12.83
N ASP A 85 -1.65 1.14 13.93
CA ASP A 85 -2.31 0.13 14.80
C ASP A 85 -3.44 -0.65 14.12
N ASP A 86 -3.85 -0.26 12.92
CA ASP A 86 -4.74 -1.04 12.06
C ASP A 86 -3.99 -2.20 11.38
N MET A 87 -2.67 -2.32 11.56
CA MET A 87 -1.79 -3.29 10.89
C MET A 87 -0.57 -3.73 11.77
N PRO A 88 -0.21 -5.03 11.87
CA PRO A 88 -0.99 -6.18 11.44
C PRO A 88 -2.17 -6.43 12.38
N LYS A 89 -3.40 -6.48 11.85
CA LYS A 89 -4.61 -6.66 12.67
C LYS A 89 -5.76 -7.27 11.88
N GLN A 90 -6.59 -8.04 12.58
CA GLN A 90 -7.92 -8.40 12.10
C GLN A 90 -8.92 -7.34 12.54
N LEU A 91 -9.53 -6.67 11.58
CA LEU A 91 -10.48 -5.59 11.79
C LEU A 91 -11.89 -6.07 11.41
N PRO A 92 -12.92 -5.77 12.22
CA PRO A 92 -14.30 -5.84 11.75
C PRO A 92 -14.50 -5.03 10.46
N SER A 93 -15.38 -5.49 9.57
CA SER A 93 -15.70 -4.86 8.28
C SER A 93 -15.93 -3.36 8.39
N ASP A 94 -16.79 -2.94 9.34
CA ASP A 94 -17.07 -1.52 9.60
C ASP A 94 -15.83 -0.73 10.01
N THR A 95 -15.01 -1.28 10.91
CA THR A 95 -13.77 -0.63 11.34
C THR A 95 -12.81 -0.49 10.17
N PHE A 96 -12.66 -1.53 9.35
CA PHE A 96 -11.81 -1.50 8.16
C PHE A 96 -12.29 -0.47 7.13
N ILE A 97 -13.58 -0.44 6.80
CA ILE A 97 -14.16 0.51 5.85
C ILE A 97 -14.03 1.95 6.33
N ASN A 98 -14.10 2.19 7.64
CA ASN A 98 -13.91 3.52 8.21
C ASN A 98 -12.44 3.92 8.19
N ASN A 99 -11.55 3.04 8.64
CA ASN A 99 -10.16 3.34 8.89
C ASN A 99 -9.26 3.18 7.67
N CYS A 100 -9.71 2.56 6.58
CA CYS A 100 -8.90 2.34 5.39
C CYS A 100 -9.61 2.73 4.09
N ARG A 101 -8.82 3.05 3.06
CA ARG A 101 -9.23 3.46 1.71
C ARG A 101 -8.42 2.74 0.65
N LYS A 102 -8.98 2.65 -0.55
CA LYS A 102 -8.20 2.29 -1.73
C LYS A 102 -7.26 3.45 -2.09
N LEU A 103 -6.25 3.18 -2.90
CA LEU A 103 -5.28 4.19 -3.35
C LEU A 103 -5.92 5.41 -4.03
N ASP A 104 -7.09 5.22 -4.66
CA ASP A 104 -7.85 6.27 -5.33
C ASP A 104 -8.74 7.10 -4.37
N GLY A 105 -8.68 6.85 -3.07
CA GLY A 105 -9.47 7.53 -2.05
C GLY A 105 -10.86 6.94 -1.85
N THR A 106 -11.28 5.96 -2.66
CA THR A 106 -12.61 5.34 -2.53
C THR A 106 -12.66 4.35 -1.37
N GLN A 107 -13.87 4.15 -0.84
CA GLN A 107 -14.11 3.15 0.19
C GLN A 107 -14.05 1.73 -0.40
N PHE A 108 -13.68 0.80 0.46
CA PHE A 108 -13.87 -0.61 0.18
C PHE A 108 -15.36 -0.97 0.28
N THR A 109 -15.79 -1.87 -0.59
CA THR A 109 -17.11 -2.49 -0.53
C THR A 109 -16.98 -3.82 0.20
N TRP A 110 -17.94 -4.14 1.07
CA TRP A 110 -18.02 -5.45 1.72
C TRP A 110 -19.06 -6.34 1.02
N PRO A 111 -18.83 -7.66 0.91
CA PRO A 111 -17.59 -8.37 1.21
C PRO A 111 -16.46 -7.94 0.27
N LEU A 112 -15.22 -8.01 0.74
CA LEU A 112 -14.08 -7.80 -0.15
C LEU A 112 -14.11 -8.84 -1.28
N PRO A 113 -13.74 -8.44 -2.51
CA PRO A 113 -13.77 -9.35 -3.66
C PRO A 113 -12.85 -10.55 -3.39
N VAL A 114 -13.34 -11.75 -3.67
CA VAL A 114 -12.52 -12.98 -3.60
C VAL A 114 -11.82 -13.13 -4.95
N VAL A 115 -10.49 -13.26 -4.95
CA VAL A 115 -9.68 -13.53 -6.17
C VAL A 115 -9.45 -15.02 -6.31
#